data_AF-A0A803LUP4-F1
#
_entry.id   AF-A0A803LUP4-F1
#
_cell.length_a   1.000
_cell.length_b   1.000
_cell.length_c   1.000
_cell.angle_alpha   90.00
_cell.angle_beta   90.00
_cell.angle_gamma   90.00
#
_symmetry.space_group_name_H-M   'P 1'
#
loop_
_entity.id
_entity.type
_entity.pdbx_description
1 polymer ?
#
loop_
_entity_poly.entity_id
_entity_poly.type
_entity_poly.pdbx_seq_one_letter_code
_entity_poly.pdbx_strand_id
1 'polypeptide(L)'
;MVVDWVPSMKGIQLKYIPTFILTTDKDDIMLNFLKFTTERAAKSSAPIIFNSFDALEHDVLEDILKIVVGPIYNIGPMQLQLNNVSDDAAVKSLGSNLWKEDSTCFEWLDSKKPKSVVYVSFGSITTMTNENLIEFAWGLANKQQTNCWFSFEKWGIGMEIDNDVRRSEVERQVRELMEDKRGEEMASKALEWKKLAEEALATPSGSSYLDFEKLVNQEVLSLKKVK
;
A
#
# COMPACT_ATOMS: atom_id res chain seq x y z
N MET A 1 -13.50 -9.25 18.30
CA MET A 1 -14.79 -8.59 18.00
C MET A 1 -14.83 -8.26 16.52
N VAL A 2 -15.89 -8.64 15.80
CA VAL A 2 -16.07 -8.25 14.39
C VAL A 2 -16.57 -6.81 14.35
N VAL A 3 -16.08 -6.04 13.39
CA VAL A 3 -16.49 -4.66 13.10
C VAL A 3 -17.46 -4.68 11.93
N ASP A 4 -18.65 -4.12 12.12
CA ASP A 4 -19.77 -4.12 11.16
C ASP A 4 -20.15 -2.71 10.67
N TRP A 5 -19.48 -1.67 11.17
CA TRP A 5 -19.73 -0.27 10.84
C TRP A 5 -18.86 0.26 9.69
N VAL A 6 -18.09 -0.61 9.02
CA VAL A 6 -17.34 -0.29 7.80
C VAL A 6 -17.83 -1.21 6.66
N PRO A 7 -18.71 -0.74 5.77
CA PRO A 7 -19.45 -1.61 4.84
C PRO A 7 -18.55 -2.45 3.92
N SER A 8 -17.59 -1.82 3.24
CA SER A 8 -16.60 -2.48 2.36
C SER A 8 -15.62 -3.41 3.08
N MET A 9 -15.51 -3.34 4.41
CA MET A 9 -14.63 -4.19 5.22
C MET A 9 -15.39 -5.24 6.03
N LYS A 10 -16.50 -5.77 5.49
CA LYS A 10 -17.31 -6.80 6.14
C LYS A 10 -16.45 -7.98 6.62
N GLY A 11 -16.58 -8.29 7.91
CA GLY A 11 -15.88 -9.40 8.55
C GLY A 11 -14.52 -9.03 9.17
N ILE A 12 -14.06 -7.79 9.00
CA ILE A 12 -12.84 -7.32 9.65
C ILE A 12 -12.99 -7.41 11.18
N GLN A 13 -11.92 -7.88 11.84
CA GLN A 13 -11.87 -7.93 13.30
C GLN A 13 -11.25 -6.65 13.85
N LEU A 14 -11.63 -6.27 15.07
CA LEU A 14 -11.08 -5.11 15.78
C LEU A 14 -9.55 -5.13 15.85
N LYS A 15 -8.91 -6.32 15.91
CA LYS A 15 -7.44 -6.45 15.91
C LYS A 15 -6.76 -5.96 14.62
N TYR A 16 -7.52 -5.85 13.52
CA TYR A 16 -7.02 -5.34 12.23
C TYR A 16 -7.36 -3.86 11.99
N ILE A 17 -8.04 -3.22 12.93
CA ILE A 17 -8.28 -1.78 12.90
C ILE A 17 -7.00 -1.06 13.38
N PRO A 18 -6.59 0.05 12.75
CA PRO A 18 -5.35 0.73 13.12
C PRO A 18 -5.35 1.13 14.59
N THR A 19 -4.26 0.82 15.31
CA THR A 19 -4.19 0.99 16.77
C THR A 19 -4.36 2.43 17.23
N PHE A 20 -3.98 3.40 16.41
CA PHE A 20 -4.08 4.83 16.71
C PHE A 20 -5.52 5.38 16.67
N ILE A 21 -6.51 4.60 16.23
CA ILE A 21 -7.95 4.95 16.40
C ILE A 21 -8.65 4.08 17.45
N LEU A 22 -7.94 3.11 18.04
CA LEU A 22 -8.45 2.22 19.08
C LEU A 22 -8.15 2.78 20.47
N THR A 23 -8.79 3.91 20.80
CA THR A 23 -8.62 4.58 22.10
C THR A 23 -9.97 4.99 22.67
N THR A 24 -10.06 4.99 24.01
CA THR A 24 -11.21 5.55 24.75
C THR A 24 -10.96 6.97 25.23
N ASP A 25 -9.72 7.47 25.08
CA ASP A 25 -9.35 8.83 25.41
C ASP A 25 -9.87 9.78 24.32
N LYS A 26 -10.71 10.73 24.72
CA LYS A 26 -11.30 11.72 23.81
C LYS A 26 -10.29 12.81 23.43
N ASP A 27 -9.24 12.99 24.23
CA ASP A 27 -8.19 13.97 24.02
C ASP A 27 -6.97 13.36 23.32
N ASP A 28 -7.07 12.10 22.85
CA ASP A 28 -6.02 11.43 22.09
C ASP A 28 -5.64 12.24 20.84
N ILE A 29 -4.36 12.60 20.75
CA ILE A 29 -3.84 13.51 19.72
C ILE A 29 -3.99 12.91 18.33
N MET A 30 -3.71 11.61 18.16
CA MET A 30 -3.73 10.95 16.86
C MET A 30 -5.16 10.76 16.36
N LEU A 31 -6.07 10.32 17.24
CA LEU A 31 -7.48 10.19 16.91
C LEU A 31 -8.07 11.55 16.51
N ASN A 32 -7.81 12.61 17.28
CA ASN A 32 -8.31 13.94 16.99
C ASN A 32 -7.74 14.51 15.68
N PHE A 33 -6.44 14.30 15.42
CA PHE A 33 -5.81 14.69 14.16
C PHE A 33 -6.44 13.98 12.96
N LEU A 34 -6.65 12.66 13.04
CA LEU A 34 -7.26 11.88 11.95
C LEU A 34 -8.70 12.29 11.72
N LYS A 35 -9.50 12.42 12.79
CA LYS A 35 -10.88 12.92 12.69
C LYS A 35 -10.93 14.27 11.99
N PHE A 36 -10.11 15.22 12.43
CA PHE A 36 -10.05 16.57 11.86
C PHE A 36 -9.66 16.54 10.38
N THR A 37 -8.62 15.79 10.01
CA THR A 37 -8.13 15.74 8.63
C THR A 37 -9.13 15.03 7.70
N THR A 38 -9.70 13.91 8.13
CA THR A 38 -10.72 13.16 7.36
C THR A 38 -12.00 13.97 7.17
N GLU A 39 -12.52 14.64 8.21
CA GLU A 39 -13.72 15.48 8.08
C GLU A 39 -13.50 16.65 7.12
N ARG A 40 -12.30 17.25 7.15
CA ARG A 40 -11.95 18.34 6.22
C ARG A 40 -11.80 17.84 4.80
N ALA A 41 -11.13 16.71 4.60
CA ALA A 41 -10.97 16.11 3.28
C ALA A 41 -12.34 15.78 2.68
N ALA A 42 -13.23 15.14 3.46
CA ALA A 42 -14.57 14.77 3.00
C ALA A 42 -15.43 15.97 2.58
N LYS A 43 -15.32 17.10 3.28
CA LYS A 43 -16.08 18.33 2.97
C LYS A 43 -15.41 19.25 1.96
N SER A 44 -14.17 18.95 1.57
CA SER A 44 -13.40 19.77 0.64
C SER A 44 -13.90 19.60 -0.78
N SER A 45 -13.91 20.68 -1.56
CA SER A 45 -14.07 20.61 -3.01
C SER A 45 -12.76 20.35 -3.74
N ALA A 46 -11.63 20.35 -3.03
CA ALA A 46 -10.33 20.05 -3.60
C ALA A 46 -10.22 18.57 -4.01
N PRO A 47 -9.47 18.25 -5.06
CA PRO A 47 -9.26 16.88 -5.50
C PRO A 47 -8.54 16.04 -4.45
N ILE A 48 -8.98 14.79 -4.29
CA ILE A 48 -8.30 13.75 -3.50
C ILE A 48 -7.67 12.76 -4.48
N ILE A 49 -6.39 12.48 -4.28
CA ILE A 49 -5.62 11.56 -5.12
C ILE A 49 -5.33 10.32 -4.29
N PHE A 50 -5.73 9.15 -4.79
CA PHE A 50 -5.35 7.87 -4.21
C PHE A 50 -4.28 7.19 -5.07
N ASN A 51 -3.26 6.65 -4.39
CA ASN A 51 -2.34 5.70 -4.98
C ASN A 51 -2.94 4.28 -4.89
N SER A 52 -4.06 4.09 -5.57
CA SER A 52 -4.78 2.84 -5.72
C SER A 52 -5.41 2.78 -7.11
N PHE A 53 -6.04 1.66 -7.46
CA PHE A 53 -6.75 1.46 -8.71
C PHE A 53 -8.02 0.65 -8.48
N ASP A 54 -9.01 0.84 -9.36
CA ASP A 54 -10.37 0.32 -9.19
C ASP A 54 -10.41 -1.18 -8.88
N ALA A 55 -9.72 -2.00 -9.67
CA ALA A 55 -9.75 -3.46 -9.49
C ALA A 55 -9.20 -3.93 -8.11
N LEU A 56 -8.32 -3.16 -7.46
CA LEU A 56 -7.73 -3.54 -6.16
C LEU A 56 -8.70 -3.31 -5.00
N GLU A 57 -9.46 -2.21 -5.04
CA GLU A 57 -10.20 -1.67 -3.89
C GLU A 57 -11.59 -1.12 -4.25
N HIS A 58 -12.22 -1.62 -5.31
CA HIS A 58 -13.50 -1.13 -5.86
C HIS A 58 -14.54 -0.75 -4.79
N ASP A 59 -14.90 -1.70 -3.93
CA ASP A 59 -15.92 -1.47 -2.88
C ASP A 59 -15.53 -0.35 -1.90
N VAL A 60 -14.24 -0.25 -1.57
CA VAL A 60 -13.71 0.79 -0.67
C VAL A 60 -13.78 2.15 -1.35
N LEU A 61 -13.37 2.23 -2.62
CA LEU A 61 -13.40 3.45 -3.41
C LEU A 61 -14.84 3.93 -3.62
N GLU A 62 -15.79 3.02 -3.88
CA GLU A 62 -17.22 3.32 -3.98
C GLU A 62 -17.81 3.84 -2.67
N ASP A 63 -17.41 3.28 -1.52
CA ASP A 63 -17.82 3.81 -0.22
C ASP A 63 -17.24 5.21 0.05
N ILE A 64 -15.99 5.45 -0.35
CA ILE A 64 -15.37 6.78 -0.24
C ILE A 64 -16.08 7.80 -1.13
N LEU A 65 -16.46 7.43 -2.36
CA LEU A 65 -17.21 8.31 -3.28
C LEU A 65 -18.55 8.79 -2.68
N LYS A 66 -19.17 8.02 -1.79
CA LYS A 66 -20.43 8.41 -1.13
C LYS A 66 -20.24 9.44 -0.01
N ILE A 67 -19.03 9.59 0.53
CA ILE A 67 -18.75 10.43 1.70
C ILE A 67 -17.96 11.70 1.37
N VAL A 68 -17.23 11.73 0.25
CA VAL A 68 -16.44 12.90 -0.15
C VAL A 68 -17.20 13.77 -1.15
N VAL A 69 -17.03 15.09 -1.02
CA VAL A 69 -17.67 16.09 -1.89
C VAL A 69 -16.83 16.38 -3.14
N GLY A 70 -15.51 16.43 -2.98
CA GLY A 70 -14.56 16.75 -4.06
C GLY A 70 -14.32 15.58 -5.02
N PRO A 71 -13.68 15.85 -6.18
CA PRO A 71 -13.34 14.81 -7.13
C PRO A 71 -12.27 13.86 -6.56
N ILE A 72 -12.36 12.58 -6.91
CA ILE A 72 -11.37 11.55 -6.58
C ILE A 72 -10.65 11.12 -7.86
N TYR A 73 -9.33 10.93 -7.77
CA TYR A 73 -8.51 10.38 -8.85
C TYR A 73 -7.68 9.20 -8.34
N ASN A 74 -7.90 8.02 -8.92
CA ASN A 74 -7.20 6.79 -8.55
C ASN A 74 -6.03 6.54 -9.50
N ILE A 75 -4.89 7.16 -9.25
CA ILE A 75 -3.77 7.22 -10.20
C ILE A 75 -2.73 6.11 -10.00
N GLY A 76 -3.02 5.13 -9.14
CA GLY A 76 -2.07 4.09 -8.77
C GLY A 76 -2.00 2.91 -9.76
N PRO A 77 -1.06 1.96 -9.51
CA PRO A 77 0.05 2.10 -8.58
C PRO A 77 1.17 2.96 -9.17
N MET A 78 1.51 4.05 -8.47
CA MET A 78 2.50 5.02 -8.93
C MET A 78 3.90 4.41 -9.16
N GLN A 79 4.22 3.33 -8.44
CA GLN A 79 5.51 2.65 -8.57
C GLN A 79 5.72 2.06 -9.97
N LEU A 80 4.66 1.59 -10.64
CA LEU A 80 4.76 1.06 -12.00
C LEU A 80 4.85 2.17 -13.05
N GLN A 81 4.33 3.37 -12.76
CA GLN A 81 4.40 4.52 -13.64
C GLN A 81 5.81 5.10 -13.75
N LEU A 82 6.66 4.91 -12.73
CA LEU A 82 8.06 5.38 -12.74
C LEU A 82 8.87 4.79 -13.91
N ASN A 83 8.54 3.58 -14.36
CA ASN A 83 9.20 2.94 -15.50
C ASN A 83 8.92 3.64 -16.84
N ASN A 84 7.87 4.46 -16.90
CA ASN A 84 7.44 5.17 -18.11
C ASN A 84 7.83 6.65 -18.11
N VAL A 85 8.55 7.10 -17.08
CA VAL A 85 9.01 8.48 -16.97
C VAL A 85 10.08 8.76 -18.03
N SER A 86 9.98 9.89 -18.71
CA SER A 86 10.91 10.26 -19.77
C SER A 86 12.36 10.31 -19.27
N ASP A 87 13.30 10.00 -20.17
CA ASP A 87 14.75 10.07 -19.91
C ASP A 87 15.28 11.51 -19.67
N ASP A 88 14.38 12.47 -19.46
CA ASP A 88 14.67 13.87 -19.23
C ASP A 88 15.53 14.06 -17.97
N ALA A 89 16.63 14.80 -18.13
CA ALA A 89 17.60 15.02 -17.07
C ALA A 89 17.01 15.78 -15.86
N ALA A 90 16.02 16.65 -16.08
CA ALA A 90 15.34 17.34 -15.00
C ALA A 90 14.52 16.35 -14.17
N VAL A 91 13.86 15.38 -14.80
CA VAL A 91 13.05 14.38 -14.10
C VAL A 91 13.93 13.37 -13.36
N LYS A 92 15.07 12.97 -13.95
CA LYS A 92 16.09 12.14 -13.26
C LYS A 92 16.69 12.84 -12.03
N SER A 93 16.77 14.17 -12.04
CA SER A 93 17.30 14.94 -10.90
C SER A 93 16.34 15.00 -9.69
N LEU A 94 15.05 14.68 -9.87
CA LEU A 94 14.03 14.69 -8.81
C LEU A 94 14.08 13.45 -7.90
N GLY A 95 15.21 12.72 -7.89
CA GLY A 95 15.38 11.40 -7.27
C GLY A 95 14.49 11.12 -6.04
N SER A 96 13.82 9.97 -6.05
CA SER A 96 12.83 9.58 -5.03
C SER A 96 13.45 9.07 -3.72
N ASN A 97 14.78 8.89 -3.67
CA ASN A 97 15.47 8.35 -2.51
C ASN A 97 16.08 9.45 -1.64
N LEU A 98 15.88 9.32 -0.33
CA LEU A 98 16.55 10.16 0.67
C LEU A 98 18.04 9.81 0.84
N TRP A 99 18.46 8.63 0.39
CA TRP A 99 19.80 8.07 0.56
C TRP A 99 20.39 7.62 -0.78
N LYS A 100 21.72 7.58 -0.86
CA LYS A 100 22.41 7.00 -2.02
C LYS A 100 22.08 5.51 -2.10
N GLU A 101 21.59 5.08 -3.26
CA GLU A 101 21.29 3.67 -3.51
C GLU A 101 22.56 2.82 -3.47
N ASP A 102 22.46 1.67 -2.82
CA ASP A 102 23.48 0.63 -2.84
C ASP A 102 23.03 -0.51 -3.75
N SER A 103 23.65 -0.59 -4.93
CA SER A 103 23.33 -1.60 -5.94
C SER A 103 24.11 -2.91 -5.76
N THR A 104 25.02 -3.02 -4.78
CA THR A 104 25.85 -4.22 -4.60
C THR A 104 25.03 -5.47 -4.29
N CYS A 105 23.85 -5.30 -3.67
CA CYS A 105 22.93 -6.38 -3.39
C CYS A 105 22.34 -7.02 -4.66
N PHE A 106 22.28 -6.31 -5.79
CA PHE A 106 21.77 -6.85 -7.05
C PHE A 106 22.73 -7.87 -7.66
N GLU A 107 24.04 -7.62 -7.62
CA GLU A 107 25.04 -8.59 -8.08
C GLU A 107 24.94 -9.90 -7.29
N TRP A 108 24.72 -9.81 -5.96
CA TRP A 108 24.47 -10.98 -5.13
C TRP A 108 23.14 -11.66 -5.47
N LEU A 109 22.07 -10.90 -5.71
CA LEU A 109 20.74 -11.43 -6.04
C LEU A 109 20.73 -12.16 -7.38
N ASP A 110 21.38 -11.60 -8.40
CA ASP A 110 21.50 -12.16 -9.75
C ASP A 110 22.26 -13.50 -9.75
N SER A 111 23.13 -13.74 -8.75
CA SER A 111 23.82 -15.02 -8.57
C SER A 111 22.94 -16.16 -8.03
N LYS A 112 21.71 -15.86 -7.58
CA LYS A 112 20.82 -16.85 -6.94
C LYS A 112 19.85 -17.46 -7.94
N LYS A 113 19.35 -18.66 -7.60
CA LYS A 113 18.32 -19.31 -8.42
C LYS A 113 17.02 -18.48 -8.39
N PRO A 114 16.22 -18.46 -9.46
CA PRO A 114 14.91 -17.84 -9.44
C PRO A 114 14.07 -18.35 -8.26
N LYS A 115 13.32 -17.44 -7.61
CA LYS A 115 12.42 -17.76 -6.48
C LYS A 115 13.10 -18.43 -5.27
N SER A 116 14.41 -18.21 -5.06
CA SER A 116 15.16 -18.84 -3.94
C SER A 116 15.55 -17.87 -2.80
N VAL A 117 15.23 -16.59 -2.94
CA VAL A 117 15.62 -15.54 -1.99
C VAL A 117 14.38 -14.96 -1.33
N VAL A 118 14.43 -14.81 -0.01
CA VAL A 118 13.42 -14.08 0.78
C VAL A 118 13.94 -12.67 1.04
N TYR A 119 13.17 -11.67 0.62
CA TYR A 119 13.41 -10.28 0.98
C TYR A 119 12.68 -9.94 2.28
N VAL A 120 13.38 -9.31 3.22
CA VAL A 120 12.83 -8.89 4.52
C VAL A 120 13.07 -7.40 4.69
N SER A 121 12.00 -6.64 4.90
CA SER A 121 12.04 -5.19 5.11
C SER A 121 10.90 -4.74 5.99
N PHE A 122 11.18 -3.75 6.83
CA PHE A 122 10.22 -3.13 7.74
C PHE A 122 9.91 -1.68 7.35
N GLY A 123 10.30 -1.24 6.16
CA GLY A 123 10.06 0.14 5.70
C GLY A 123 11.14 1.15 6.15
N SER A 124 10.94 2.42 5.80
CA SER A 124 12.00 3.45 5.77
C SER A 124 12.20 4.27 7.04
N ILE A 125 11.25 4.26 7.98
CA ILE A 125 11.32 5.07 9.22
C ILE A 125 12.30 4.45 10.24
N THR A 126 12.94 3.32 9.90
CA THR A 126 13.57 2.44 10.88
C THR A 126 15.10 2.47 10.76
N THR A 127 15.78 3.03 11.76
CA THR A 127 17.23 2.80 12.00
C THR A 127 17.38 2.26 13.43
N MET A 128 17.84 1.02 13.59
CA MET A 128 17.96 0.38 14.91
C MET A 128 19.20 -0.52 15.01
N THR A 129 19.60 -0.82 16.25
CA THR A 129 20.63 -1.81 16.57
C THR A 129 20.10 -3.24 16.37
N ASN A 130 20.98 -4.20 16.10
CA ASN A 130 20.61 -5.61 15.86
C ASN A 130 19.81 -6.23 17.02
N GLU A 131 20.04 -5.77 18.25
CA GLU A 131 19.43 -6.31 19.48
C GLU A 131 17.93 -6.01 19.58
N ASN A 132 17.48 -4.85 19.07
CA ASN A 132 16.08 -4.42 19.14
C ASN A 132 15.29 -4.72 17.86
N LEU A 133 15.94 -5.29 16.84
CA LEU A 133 15.35 -5.54 15.52
C LEU A 133 14.10 -6.41 15.60
N ILE A 134 14.13 -7.47 16.41
CA ILE A 134 13.04 -8.45 16.50
C ILE A 134 11.79 -7.82 17.12
N GLU A 135 11.90 -7.25 18.33
CA GLU A 135 10.75 -6.65 19.02
C GLU A 135 10.16 -5.45 18.25
N PHE A 136 11.02 -4.67 17.60
CA PHE A 136 10.60 -3.51 16.82
C PHE A 136 9.96 -3.88 15.47
N ALA A 137 10.51 -4.86 14.76
CA ALA A 137 9.90 -5.45 13.57
C ALA A 137 8.45 -5.87 13.85
N TRP A 138 8.22 -6.49 15.01
CA TRP A 138 6.88 -6.85 15.45
C TRP A 138 6.02 -5.65 15.81
N GLY A 139 6.59 -4.63 16.44
CA GLY A 139 5.90 -3.37 16.70
C GLY A 139 5.41 -2.64 15.43
N LEU A 140 6.06 -2.87 14.28
CA LEU A 140 5.73 -2.25 12.99
C LEU A 140 4.95 -3.15 12.02
N ALA A 141 4.99 -4.48 12.21
CA ALA A 141 4.07 -5.43 11.58
C ALA A 141 2.67 -5.39 12.23
N ASN A 142 2.61 -5.13 13.55
CA ASN A 142 1.48 -4.43 14.17
C ASN A 142 1.40 -3.01 13.55
N LYS A 143 0.55 -2.04 13.86
CA LYS A 143 0.43 -0.76 13.10
C LYS A 143 0.02 -0.81 11.61
N GLN A 144 0.30 -1.85 10.83
CA GLN A 144 -0.21 -2.04 9.45
C GLN A 144 -1.28 -3.14 9.36
N GLN A 145 -2.05 -3.35 10.43
CA GLN A 145 -2.91 -4.52 10.53
C GLN A 145 -4.03 -4.55 9.49
N THR A 146 -4.50 -3.38 9.04
CA THR A 146 -5.49 -3.29 7.96
C THR A 146 -4.92 -3.77 6.64
N ASN A 147 -3.70 -3.36 6.28
CA ASN A 147 -3.01 -3.83 5.07
C ASN A 147 -2.74 -5.33 5.13
N CYS A 148 -2.34 -5.84 6.31
CA CYS A 148 -2.20 -7.29 6.52
C CYS A 148 -3.52 -8.02 6.29
N TRP A 149 -4.63 -7.52 6.84
CA TRP A 149 -5.95 -8.11 6.62
C TRP A 149 -6.34 -8.15 5.14
N PHE A 150 -6.18 -7.04 4.41
CA PHE A 150 -6.42 -7.05 2.96
C PHE A 150 -5.52 -8.04 2.23
N SER A 151 -4.23 -8.12 2.59
CA SER A 151 -3.28 -8.97 1.87
C SER A 151 -3.59 -10.46 1.99
N PHE A 152 -3.98 -10.96 3.17
CA PHE A 152 -4.32 -12.39 3.33
C PHE A 152 -5.80 -12.68 3.01
N GLU A 153 -6.75 -11.80 3.36
CA GLU A 153 -8.19 -12.09 3.26
C GLU A 153 -8.77 -11.71 1.90
N LYS A 154 -8.36 -10.56 1.34
CA LYS A 154 -8.95 -10.01 0.10
C LYS A 154 -8.11 -10.32 -1.12
N TRP A 155 -6.81 -10.06 -1.04
CA TRP A 155 -5.91 -10.21 -2.18
C TRP A 155 -5.34 -11.63 -2.27
N GLY A 156 -5.29 -12.36 -1.15
CA GLY A 156 -4.79 -13.73 -1.09
C GLY A 156 -3.31 -13.85 -1.42
N ILE A 157 -2.53 -12.81 -1.12
CA ILE A 157 -1.08 -12.73 -1.36
C ILE A 157 -0.28 -12.72 -0.05
N GLY A 158 -0.96 -12.75 1.09
CA GLY A 158 -0.36 -12.61 2.41
C GLY A 158 -0.58 -13.84 3.30
N MET A 159 0.32 -13.98 4.27
CA MET A 159 0.17 -14.88 5.42
C MET A 159 0.27 -14.05 6.70
N GLU A 160 -0.49 -14.44 7.71
CA GLU A 160 -0.41 -13.84 9.04
C GLU A 160 0.49 -14.72 9.93
N ILE A 161 1.43 -14.08 10.61
CA ILE A 161 2.16 -14.68 11.73
C ILE A 161 1.43 -14.25 13.00
N ASP A 162 1.22 -15.19 13.93
CA ASP A 162 0.65 -14.89 15.25
C ASP A 162 1.50 -13.83 15.99
N ASN A 163 0.90 -13.11 16.93
CA ASN A 163 1.58 -12.13 17.77
C ASN A 163 2.67 -12.77 18.66
N ASP A 164 2.54 -14.06 19.01
CA ASP A 164 3.60 -14.83 19.69
C ASP A 164 4.59 -15.40 18.67
N VAL A 165 5.47 -14.54 18.16
CA VAL A 165 6.39 -14.95 17.09
C VAL A 165 7.56 -15.75 17.62
N ARG A 166 7.54 -17.05 17.32
CA ARG A 166 8.64 -17.97 17.61
C ARG A 166 9.46 -18.22 16.35
N ARG A 167 10.77 -18.40 16.51
CA ARG A 167 11.68 -18.76 15.39
C ARG A 167 11.17 -19.95 14.59
N SER A 168 10.63 -20.97 15.27
CA SER A 168 10.07 -22.17 14.63
C SER A 168 8.86 -21.85 13.75
N GLU A 169 8.04 -20.87 14.14
CA GLU A 169 6.89 -20.44 13.36
C GLU A 169 7.32 -19.64 12.14
N VAL A 170 8.28 -18.73 12.29
CA VAL A 170 8.87 -17.98 11.15
C VAL A 170 9.49 -18.96 10.15
N GLU A 171 10.28 -19.93 10.63
CA GLU A 171 10.87 -20.95 9.75
C GLU A 171 9.80 -21.74 9.00
N ARG A 172 8.75 -22.20 9.71
CA ARG A 172 7.63 -22.93 9.12
C ARG A 172 6.96 -22.12 8.01
N GLN A 173 6.64 -20.85 8.27
CA GLN A 173 5.97 -20.00 7.27
C GLN A 173 6.88 -19.66 6.10
N VAL A 174 8.18 -19.44 6.32
CA VAL A 174 9.13 -19.22 5.22
C VAL A 174 9.21 -20.47 4.34
N ARG A 175 9.22 -21.67 4.90
CA ARG A 175 9.15 -22.91 4.12
C ARG A 175 7.83 -23.02 3.36
N GLU A 176 6.70 -22.78 4.01
CA GLU A 176 5.38 -22.81 3.37
C GLU A 176 5.28 -21.80 2.21
N LEU A 177 5.86 -20.61 2.35
CA LEU A 177 5.92 -19.60 1.29
C LEU A 177 6.76 -20.05 0.09
N MET A 178 7.87 -20.73 0.34
CA MET A 178 8.91 -20.97 -0.66
C MET A 178 8.81 -22.34 -1.33
N GLU A 179 8.28 -23.34 -0.62
CA GLU A 179 8.34 -24.75 -1.00
C GLU A 179 6.94 -25.37 -1.18
N ASP A 180 5.90 -24.83 -0.53
CA ASP A 180 4.57 -25.43 -0.54
C ASP A 180 3.64 -24.83 -1.61
N LYS A 181 2.62 -25.60 -1.97
CA LYS A 181 1.57 -25.22 -2.94
C LYS A 181 0.89 -23.90 -2.60
N ARG A 182 0.70 -23.60 -1.31
CA ARG A 182 0.09 -22.33 -0.88
C ARG A 182 0.95 -21.14 -1.28
N GLY A 183 2.28 -21.25 -1.18
CA GLY A 183 3.23 -20.26 -1.69
C GLY A 183 3.08 -20.01 -3.19
N GLU A 184 2.96 -21.08 -3.98
CA GLU A 184 2.74 -20.99 -5.42
C GLU A 184 1.40 -20.33 -5.79
N GLU A 185 0.34 -20.63 -5.05
CA GLU A 185 -0.99 -20.02 -5.22
C GLU A 185 -0.95 -18.51 -4.92
N MET A 186 -0.29 -18.10 -3.84
CA MET A 186 -0.09 -16.69 -3.50
C MET A 186 0.73 -15.96 -4.57
N ALA A 187 1.81 -16.58 -5.07
CA ALA A 187 2.62 -16.02 -6.13
C ALA A 187 1.82 -15.86 -7.45
N SER A 188 0.94 -16.81 -7.77
CA SER A 188 0.06 -16.73 -8.93
C SER A 188 -0.95 -15.58 -8.81
N LYS A 189 -1.59 -15.42 -7.64
CA LYS A 189 -2.47 -14.28 -7.36
C LYS A 189 -1.73 -12.94 -7.43
N ALA A 190 -0.50 -12.88 -6.93
CA ALA A 190 0.32 -11.67 -7.03
C ALA A 190 0.58 -11.27 -8.50
N LEU A 191 0.78 -12.25 -9.39
CA LEU A 191 0.91 -12.00 -10.83
C LEU A 191 -0.40 -11.55 -11.48
N GLU A 192 -1.54 -12.09 -11.05
CA GLU A 192 -2.87 -11.63 -11.49
C GLU A 192 -3.11 -10.17 -11.08
N TRP A 193 -2.82 -9.82 -9.82
CA TRP A 193 -2.92 -8.44 -9.35
C TRP A 193 -1.96 -7.50 -10.07
N LYS A 194 -0.72 -7.95 -10.35
CA LYS A 194 0.23 -7.18 -11.17
C LYS A 194 -0.34 -6.90 -12.56
N LYS A 195 -0.94 -7.90 -13.21
CA LYS A 195 -1.55 -7.73 -14.53
C LYS A 195 -2.70 -6.72 -14.49
N LEU A 196 -3.58 -6.80 -13.50
CA LEU A 196 -4.67 -5.84 -13.33
C LEU A 196 -4.16 -4.41 -13.09
N ALA A 197 -3.07 -4.26 -12.34
CA ALA A 197 -2.42 -2.97 -12.16
C ALA A 197 -1.83 -2.42 -13.47
N GLU A 198 -1.19 -3.26 -14.28
CA GLU A 198 -0.70 -2.88 -15.62
C GLU A 198 -1.86 -2.50 -16.56
N GLU A 199 -2.98 -3.22 -16.51
CA GLU A 199 -4.21 -2.91 -17.27
C GLU A 199 -4.83 -1.57 -16.84
N ALA A 200 -4.86 -1.27 -15.53
CA ALA A 200 -5.33 0.03 -15.02
C ALA A 200 -4.47 1.21 -15.48
N LEU A 201 -3.18 0.97 -15.72
CA LEU A 201 -2.22 1.97 -16.22
C LEU A 201 -2.10 2.00 -17.74
N ALA A 202 -2.71 1.04 -18.45
CA ALA A 202 -2.54 0.89 -19.88
C ALA A 202 -3.03 2.12 -20.66
N THR A 203 -2.29 2.56 -21.66
CA THR A 203 -2.70 3.67 -22.53
C THR A 203 -3.44 3.14 -23.76
N PRO A 204 -4.45 3.86 -24.28
CA PRO A 204 -5.04 5.10 -23.76
C PRO A 204 -6.28 4.87 -22.86
N SER A 205 -6.56 3.64 -22.41
CA SER A 205 -7.88 3.27 -21.87
C SER A 205 -7.91 2.79 -20.41
N GLY A 206 -6.76 2.64 -19.77
CA GLY A 206 -6.66 2.21 -18.38
C GLY A 206 -7.31 3.21 -17.42
N SER A 207 -8.01 2.72 -16.40
CA SER A 207 -8.77 3.56 -15.47
C SER A 207 -7.89 4.59 -14.77
N SER A 208 -6.74 4.16 -14.25
CA SER A 208 -5.78 5.03 -13.56
C SER A 208 -5.08 6.00 -14.52
N TYR A 209 -4.82 5.57 -15.77
CA TYR A 209 -4.34 6.49 -16.81
C TYR A 209 -5.37 7.59 -17.10
N LEU A 210 -6.64 7.23 -17.28
CA LEU A 210 -7.71 8.18 -17.55
C LEU A 210 -7.93 9.15 -16.40
N ASP A 211 -7.87 8.68 -15.15
CA ASP A 211 -7.97 9.55 -13.98
C ASP A 211 -6.78 10.50 -13.86
N PHE A 212 -5.57 10.04 -14.19
CA PHE A 212 -4.40 10.91 -14.26
C PHE A 212 -4.56 12.00 -15.35
N GLU A 213 -5.01 11.63 -16.55
CA GLU A 213 -5.27 12.60 -17.63
C GLU A 213 -6.35 13.61 -17.23
N LYS A 214 -7.43 13.18 -16.57
CA LYS A 214 -8.46 14.09 -16.05
C LYS A 214 -7.87 15.03 -15.02
N LEU A 215 -7.12 14.53 -14.04
CA LEU A 215 -6.46 15.34 -13.02
C LEU A 215 -5.58 16.42 -13.66
N VAL A 216 -4.71 16.06 -14.61
CA VAL A 216 -3.82 17.01 -15.27
C VAL A 216 -4.62 18.07 -16.03
N ASN A 217 -5.60 17.65 -16.83
CA ASN A 217 -6.36 18.56 -17.68
C ASN A 217 -7.31 19.47 -16.91
N GLN A 218 -7.98 18.95 -15.88
CA GLN A 218 -9.02 19.66 -15.13
C GLN A 218 -8.49 20.43 -13.93
N GLU A 219 -7.43 19.96 -13.28
CA GLU A 219 -6.92 20.58 -12.04
C GLU A 219 -5.60 21.32 -12.27
N VAL A 220 -4.68 20.79 -13.07
CA VAL A 220 -3.34 21.41 -13.22
C VAL A 220 -3.32 22.44 -14.35
N LEU A 221 -3.78 22.06 -15.54
CA LEU A 221 -3.73 22.94 -16.71
C LEU A 221 -4.81 24.02 -16.70
N SER A 222 -5.94 23.77 -16.04
CA SER A 222 -6.98 24.79 -15.83
C SER A 222 -6.46 25.96 -15.01
N LEU A 223 -5.64 25.71 -13.98
CA LEU A 223 -5.01 26.76 -13.15
C LEU A 223 -4.04 27.63 -13.94
N LYS A 224 -3.38 27.08 -14.98
CA LYS A 224 -2.49 27.84 -15.86
C LYS A 224 -3.23 28.79 -16.80
N LYS A 225 -4.52 28.57 -17.05
CA LYS A 225 -5.35 29.45 -17.90
C LYS A 225 -5.98 30.61 -17.13
N VAL A 226 -5.86 30.62 -15.80
CA VAL A 226 -6.45 31.63 -14.90
C VAL A 226 -5.40 32.67 -14.45
N LYS A 227 -4.17 32.60 -14.96
CA LYS A 227 -3.14 33.65 -14.85
C LYS A 227 -2.92 34.30 -16.20
#